data_AF-A0A934DML9-F1
#
_entry.id   AF-A0A934DML9-F1
#
_cell.length_a   1.000
_cell.length_b   1.000
_cell.length_c   1.000
_cell.angle_alpha   90.00
_cell.angle_beta   90.00
_cell.angle_gamma   90.00
#
_symmetry.space_group_name_H-M   'P 1'
#
loop_
_entity.id
_entity.type
_entity.pdbx_description
1 polymer ?
#
loop_
_entity_poly.entity_id
_entity_poly.type
_entity_poly.pdbx_seq_one_letter_code
_entity_poly.pdbx_strand_id
1 'polypeptide(L)'
;MNDVEVQSRVIAMSAAGCSNREVARETGVSPQTVGRWVNKPDIKAEIERVHRELLKGSLDTARANIEYVVDKFKQYEQEGNKEFAGLSLKYSAEVLRSVGCLPAHAPAVAVQNILSADRGELSPAVQEVLSQLGRRLAGADDAIDVGAEPLRDEGEG
;
A
#
# COMPACT_ATOMS: atom_id res chain seq x y z
N MET A 1 34.15 -2.96 -5.27
CA MET A 1 32.85 -2.37 -5.60
C MET A 1 33.10 -0.89 -5.77
N ASN A 2 32.70 -0.30 -6.90
CA ASN A 2 32.89 1.14 -7.10
C ASN A 2 31.96 1.90 -6.14
N ASP A 3 32.39 3.05 -5.60
CA ASP A 3 31.58 3.85 -4.66
C ASP A 3 30.20 4.21 -5.25
N VAL A 4 30.14 4.40 -6.57
CA VAL A 4 28.90 4.67 -7.32
C VAL A 4 27.93 3.48 -7.31
N GLU A 5 28.44 2.25 -7.45
CA GLU A 5 27.61 1.03 -7.43
C GLU A 5 27.04 0.80 -6.02
N VAL A 6 27.87 1.03 -4.99
CA VAL A 6 27.45 0.92 -3.59
C VAL A 6 26.33 1.91 -3.30
N GLN A 7 26.52 3.16 -3.71
CA GLN A 7 25.55 4.22 -3.52
C GLN A 7 24.24 3.93 -4.26
N SER A 8 24.32 3.41 -5.50
CA SER A 8 23.14 2.99 -6.27
C SER A 8 22.36 1.88 -5.56
N ARG A 9 23.06 0.92 -4.95
CA ARG A 9 22.43 -0.15 -4.17
C ARG A 9 21.80 0.35 -2.87
N VAL A 10 22.43 1.30 -2.18
CA VAL A 10 21.85 2.01 -1.03
C VAL A 10 20.53 2.69 -1.43
N ILE A 11 20.54 3.45 -2.53
CA ILE A 11 19.34 4.13 -3.04
C ILE A 11 18.21 3.12 -3.32
N ALA A 12 18.50 2.05 -4.08
CA ALA A 12 17.50 1.07 -4.46
C ALA A 12 16.86 0.37 -3.24
N MET A 13 17.68 -0.04 -2.26
CA MET A 13 17.18 -0.71 -1.06
C MET A 13 16.42 0.25 -0.13
N SER A 14 16.89 1.49 0.02
CA SER A 14 16.16 2.50 0.78
C SER A 14 14.83 2.86 0.13
N ALA A 15 14.78 2.96 -1.20
CA ALA A 15 13.53 3.16 -1.95
C ALA A 15 12.56 1.97 -1.82
N ALA A 16 13.06 0.77 -1.61
CA ALA A 16 12.25 -0.41 -1.29
C ALA A 16 11.78 -0.46 0.18
N GLY A 17 12.16 0.51 1.01
CA GLY A 17 11.76 0.58 2.42
C GLY A 17 12.62 -0.25 3.38
N CYS A 18 13.78 -0.76 2.94
CA CYS A 18 14.71 -1.46 3.84
C CYS A 18 15.25 -0.52 4.92
N SER A 19 15.43 -1.05 6.14
CA SER A 19 16.04 -0.30 7.24
C SER A 19 17.53 -0.04 6.99
N ASN A 20 18.07 1.03 7.58
CA ASN A 20 19.50 1.36 7.46
C ASN A 20 20.42 0.21 7.90
N ARG A 21 19.98 -0.64 8.84
CA ARG A 21 20.74 -1.83 9.29
C ARG A 21 20.78 -2.92 8.21
N GLU A 22 19.67 -3.16 7.52
CA GLU A 22 19.61 -4.13 6.42
C GLU A 22 20.42 -3.65 5.23
N VAL A 23 20.29 -2.38 4.87
CA VAL A 23 21.09 -1.75 3.80
C VAL A 23 22.58 -1.85 4.12
N ALA A 24 22.99 -1.53 5.35
CA ALA A 24 24.38 -1.64 5.79
C ALA A 24 24.92 -3.07 5.68
N ARG A 25 24.15 -4.06 6.17
CA ARG A 25 24.51 -5.49 6.10
C ARG A 25 24.72 -5.95 4.66
N GLU A 26 23.86 -5.52 3.74
CA GLU A 26 23.87 -5.96 2.35
C GLU A 26 24.93 -5.26 1.50
N THR A 27 25.22 -3.98 1.79
CA THR A 27 26.14 -3.16 1.00
C THR A 27 27.57 -3.15 1.55
N GLY A 28 27.79 -3.64 2.77
CA GLY A 28 29.07 -3.57 3.47
C GLY A 28 29.41 -2.17 4.01
N VAL A 29 28.49 -1.21 3.91
CA VAL A 29 28.65 0.16 4.39
C VAL A 29 28.22 0.25 5.85
N SER A 30 28.89 1.08 6.66
CA SER A 30 28.46 1.27 8.06
C SER A 30 27.06 1.91 8.13
N PRO A 31 26.22 1.57 9.14
CA PRO A 31 24.90 2.17 9.30
C PRO A 31 24.91 3.71 9.39
N GLN A 32 25.98 4.28 9.97
CA GLN A 32 26.18 5.72 10.07
C GLN A 32 26.41 6.35 8.69
N THR A 33 27.22 5.72 7.84
CA THR A 33 27.46 6.20 6.47
C THR A 33 26.19 6.10 5.63
N VAL A 34 25.44 4.99 5.74
CA VAL A 34 24.11 4.86 5.11
C VAL A 34 23.21 6.01 5.54
N GLY A 35 23.07 6.22 6.86
CA GLY A 35 22.27 7.31 7.42
C GLY A 35 22.70 8.70 6.92
N ARG A 36 24.01 8.93 6.78
CA ARG A 36 24.53 10.18 6.23
C ARG A 36 24.19 10.34 4.74
N TRP A 37 24.28 9.27 3.95
CA TRP A 37 24.00 9.30 2.51
C TRP A 37 22.53 9.51 2.22
N VAL A 38 21.63 8.77 2.86
CA VAL A 38 20.18 8.87 2.62
C VAL A 38 19.60 10.23 3.00
N ASN A 39 20.27 10.95 3.91
CA ASN A 39 19.88 12.30 4.32
C ASN A 39 20.47 13.41 3.42
N LYS A 40 21.35 13.09 2.46
CA LYS A 40 21.81 14.10 1.49
C LYS A 40 20.65 14.46 0.54
N PRO A 41 20.41 15.75 0.24
CA PRO A 41 19.24 16.17 -0.52
C PRO A 41 19.11 15.53 -1.91
N ASP A 42 20.23 15.38 -2.63
CA ASP A 42 20.31 14.74 -3.95
C ASP A 42 19.95 13.24 -3.89
N ILE A 43 20.51 12.52 -2.92
CA ILE A 43 20.24 11.10 -2.71
C ILE A 43 18.82 10.86 -2.22
N LYS A 44 18.31 11.72 -1.34
CA LYS A 44 16.92 11.66 -0.88
C LYS A 44 15.95 11.84 -2.05
N ALA A 45 16.17 12.84 -2.91
CA ALA A 45 15.35 13.07 -4.09
C ALA A 45 15.36 11.85 -5.04
N GLU A 46 16.52 11.21 -5.19
CA GLU A 46 16.66 10.02 -6.02
C GLU A 46 15.96 8.79 -5.41
N ILE A 47 16.06 8.59 -4.09
CA ILE A 47 15.30 7.56 -3.37
C ILE A 47 13.80 7.75 -3.58
N GLU A 48 13.29 8.98 -3.44
CA GLU A 48 11.88 9.28 -3.66
C GLU A 48 11.45 9.04 -5.12
N ARG A 49 12.30 9.36 -6.09
CA ARG A 49 12.04 9.08 -7.51
C ARG A 49 11.91 7.58 -7.76
N VAL A 50 12.89 6.79 -7.30
CA VAL A 50 12.88 5.32 -7.45
C VAL A 50 11.69 4.71 -6.71
N HIS A 51 11.36 5.21 -5.51
CA HIS A 51 10.21 4.74 -4.74
C HIS A 51 8.89 4.96 -5.52
N ARG A 52 8.70 6.14 -6.12
CA ARG A 52 7.52 6.41 -6.97
C ARG A 52 7.44 5.47 -8.17
N GLU A 53 8.57 5.15 -8.80
CA GLU A 53 8.61 4.20 -9.92
C GLU A 53 8.24 2.77 -9.49
N LEU A 54 8.78 2.32 -8.35
CA LEU A 54 8.43 1.03 -7.75
C LEU A 54 6.94 0.96 -7.40
N LEU A 55 6.38 2.03 -6.84
CA LEU A 55 4.95 2.11 -6.56
C LEU A 55 4.13 2.04 -7.86
N LYS A 56 4.51 2.81 -8.88
CA LYS A 56 3.79 2.80 -10.16
C LYS A 56 3.74 1.41 -10.80
N GLY A 57 4.86 0.68 -10.79
CA GLY A 57 4.91 -0.69 -11.31
C GLY A 57 4.21 -1.73 -10.43
N SER A 58 4.24 -1.54 -9.11
CA SER A 58 3.62 -2.49 -8.17
C SER A 58 2.10 -2.31 -8.04
N LEU A 59 1.55 -1.12 -8.31
CA LEU A 59 0.11 -0.87 -8.24
C LEU A 59 -0.70 -1.74 -9.21
N ASP A 60 -0.24 -1.87 -10.46
CA ASP A 60 -0.93 -2.72 -11.45
C ASP A 60 -0.88 -4.21 -11.04
N THR A 61 0.24 -4.65 -10.47
CA THR A 61 0.40 -6.02 -9.97
C THR A 61 -0.47 -6.25 -8.73
N ALA A 62 -0.49 -5.30 -7.79
CA ALA A 62 -1.33 -5.35 -6.61
C ALA A 62 -2.81 -5.39 -6.98
N ARG A 63 -3.22 -4.59 -7.97
CA ARG A 63 -4.57 -4.63 -8.55
C ARG A 63 -4.89 -6.01 -9.11
N ALA A 64 -4.05 -6.55 -9.98
CA ALA A 64 -4.27 -7.87 -10.58
C ALA A 64 -4.38 -8.97 -9.52
N ASN A 65 -3.58 -8.89 -8.44
CA ASN A 65 -3.66 -9.80 -7.31
C ASN A 65 -4.99 -9.67 -6.55
N ILE A 66 -5.47 -8.45 -6.32
CA ILE A 66 -6.78 -8.22 -5.68
C ILE A 66 -7.90 -8.76 -6.56
N GLU A 67 -7.89 -8.46 -7.86
CA GLU A 67 -8.88 -8.98 -8.83
C GLU A 67 -8.89 -10.52 -8.80
N TYR A 68 -7.72 -11.15 -8.83
CA TYR A 68 -7.59 -12.60 -8.72
C TYR A 68 -8.19 -13.15 -7.42
N VAL A 69 -7.92 -12.53 -6.27
CA VAL A 69 -8.48 -13.01 -5.00
C VAL A 69 -10.00 -12.82 -4.94
N VAL A 70 -10.52 -11.71 -5.47
CA VAL A 70 -11.97 -11.48 -5.56
C VAL A 70 -12.65 -12.53 -6.44
N ASP A 71 -12.05 -12.87 -7.58
CA ASP A 71 -12.60 -13.89 -8.48
C ASP A 71 -12.56 -15.29 -7.83
N LYS A 72 -11.47 -15.62 -7.13
CA LYS A 72 -11.36 -16.88 -6.38
C LYS A 72 -12.35 -16.95 -5.23
N PHE A 73 -12.58 -15.85 -4.54
CA PHE A 73 -13.61 -15.76 -3.50
C PHE A 73 -15.00 -16.10 -4.07
N LYS A 74 -15.40 -15.46 -5.17
CA LYS A 74 -16.69 -15.73 -5.83
C LYS A 74 -16.81 -17.18 -6.27
N GLN A 75 -15.73 -17.75 -6.81
CA GLN A 75 -15.70 -19.16 -7.19
C GLN A 75 -15.94 -20.07 -5.97
N TYR A 76 -15.22 -19.87 -4.87
CA TYR A 76 -15.37 -20.71 -3.67
C TYR A 76 -16.74 -20.57 -2.99
N GLU A 77 -17.33 -19.37 -3.05
CA GLU A 77 -18.69 -19.14 -2.58
C GLU A 77 -19.71 -19.97 -3.38
N GLN A 78 -19.58 -20.01 -4.71
CA GLN A 78 -20.41 -20.84 -5.59
C GLN A 78 -20.22 -22.34 -5.36
N GLU A 79 -19.01 -22.77 -5.03
CA GLU A 79 -18.68 -24.16 -4.70
C GLU A 79 -19.13 -24.56 -3.28
N GLY A 80 -19.71 -23.64 -2.50
CA GLY A 80 -20.14 -23.88 -1.12
C GLY A 80 -19.00 -23.97 -0.10
N ASN A 81 -17.77 -23.62 -0.50
CA ASN A 81 -16.57 -23.68 0.34
C ASN A 81 -16.36 -22.36 1.11
N LYS A 82 -17.28 -22.11 2.07
CA LYS A 82 -17.36 -20.85 2.83
C LYS A 82 -16.11 -20.54 3.67
N GLU A 83 -15.40 -21.58 4.12
CA GLU A 83 -14.20 -21.43 4.97
C GLU A 83 -13.03 -20.81 4.18
N PHE A 84 -12.82 -21.29 2.94
CA PHE A 84 -11.75 -20.80 2.07
C PHE A 84 -12.05 -19.39 1.52
N ALA A 85 -13.32 -19.10 1.24
CA ALA A 85 -13.78 -17.77 0.89
C ALA A 85 -13.48 -16.77 2.03
N GLY A 86 -13.87 -17.08 3.27
CA GLY A 86 -13.60 -16.21 4.43
C GLY A 86 -12.12 -15.89 4.64
N LEU A 87 -11.24 -16.89 4.51
CA LEU A 87 -9.78 -16.71 4.64
C LEU A 87 -9.21 -15.80 3.55
N SER A 88 -9.64 -16.01 2.30
CA SER A 88 -9.15 -15.24 1.13
C SER A 88 -9.50 -13.75 1.24
N LEU A 89 -10.72 -13.45 1.70
CA LEU A 89 -11.17 -12.08 1.95
C LEU A 89 -10.39 -11.43 3.10
N LYS A 90 -10.17 -12.18 4.18
CA LYS A 90 -9.43 -11.69 5.36
C LYS A 90 -7.99 -11.27 5.00
N TYR A 91 -7.24 -12.12 4.30
CA TYR A 91 -5.86 -11.80 3.90
C TYR A 91 -5.80 -10.60 2.94
N SER A 92 -6.74 -10.50 2.01
CA SER A 92 -6.83 -9.36 1.09
C SER A 92 -7.11 -8.05 1.83
N ALA A 93 -8.03 -8.08 2.80
CA ALA A 93 -8.33 -6.94 3.64
C ALA A 93 -7.11 -6.51 4.49
N GLU A 94 -6.29 -7.46 4.95
CA GLU A 94 -5.09 -7.18 5.72
C GLU A 94 -3.98 -6.53 4.87
N VAL A 95 -3.80 -6.98 3.63
CA VAL A 95 -2.91 -6.32 2.66
C VAL A 95 -3.39 -4.90 2.36
N LEU A 96 -4.68 -4.71 2.10
CA LEU A 96 -5.26 -3.39 1.84
C LEU A 96 -5.14 -2.45 3.05
N ARG A 97 -5.26 -2.97 4.27
CA ARG A 97 -5.03 -2.21 5.51
C ARG A 97 -3.57 -1.80 5.67
N SER A 98 -2.61 -2.69 5.36
CA SER A 98 -1.18 -2.41 5.53
C SER A 98 -0.68 -1.30 4.60
N VAL A 99 -1.27 -1.20 3.39
CA VAL A 99 -1.00 -0.12 2.43
C VAL A 99 -1.87 1.13 2.64
N GLY A 100 -2.75 1.12 3.65
CA GLY A 100 -3.59 2.27 4.00
C GLY A 100 -4.82 2.48 3.12
N CYS A 101 -5.19 1.51 2.27
CA CYS A 101 -6.40 1.56 1.45
C CYS A 101 -7.68 1.24 2.25
N LEU A 102 -7.58 0.42 3.31
CA LEU A 102 -8.70 0.13 4.21
C LEU A 102 -8.42 0.65 5.62
N PRO A 103 -9.46 1.09 6.36
CA PRO A 103 -9.33 1.44 7.76
C PRO A 103 -8.89 0.22 8.57
N ALA A 104 -7.87 0.40 9.39
CA ALA A 104 -7.36 -0.58 10.33
C ALA A 104 -7.64 -0.11 11.76
N HIS A 105 -8.00 -1.04 12.65
CA HIS A 105 -8.31 -0.75 14.06
C HIS A 105 -7.10 -0.20 14.83
N ALA A 106 -5.90 -0.42 14.32
CA ALA A 106 -4.70 0.34 14.63
C ALA A 106 -4.30 1.10 13.36
N PRO A 107 -4.05 2.42 13.41
CA PRO A 107 -3.64 3.16 12.22
C PRO A 107 -2.39 2.49 11.66
N ALA A 108 -2.44 2.11 10.37
CA ALA A 108 -1.37 1.35 9.73
C ALA A 108 -0.03 2.02 10.03
N VAL A 109 1.02 1.25 10.36
CA VAL A 109 2.34 1.81 10.70
C VAL A 109 2.86 2.74 9.59
N ALA A 110 2.48 2.48 8.33
CA ALA A 110 2.71 3.40 7.21
C ALA A 110 1.98 4.75 7.39
N VAL A 111 0.69 4.74 7.75
CA VAL A 111 -0.13 5.93 8.05
C VAL A 111 0.38 6.64 9.30
N GLN A 112 0.81 5.90 10.34
CA GLN A 112 1.47 6.48 11.52
C GLN A 112 2.82 7.12 11.15
N ASN A 113 3.66 6.48 10.35
CA ASN A 113 4.93 7.07 9.92
C ASN A 113 4.73 8.31 9.02
N ILE A 114 3.64 8.35 8.25
CA ILE A 114 3.22 9.50 7.44
C ILE A 114 2.67 10.63 8.33
N LEU A 115 1.90 10.31 9.37
CA LEU A 115 1.28 11.30 10.29
C LEU A 115 2.23 11.78 11.40
N SER A 116 3.16 10.95 11.86
CA SER A 116 4.11 11.25 12.93
C SER A 116 5.34 12.03 12.46
N ALA A 117 5.51 12.21 11.14
CA ALA A 117 6.49 13.14 10.56
C ALA A 117 5.98 14.59 10.58
N ASP A 118 5.59 15.08 11.76
CA ASP A 118 5.49 16.48 12.23
C ASP A 118 4.83 17.59 11.37
N ARG A 119 4.14 17.28 10.28
CA ARG A 119 3.14 18.16 9.65
C ARG A 119 2.04 17.28 9.09
N GLY A 120 0.78 17.63 9.29
CA GLY A 120 -0.40 16.92 8.76
C GLY A 120 -0.52 16.97 7.23
N GLU A 121 0.60 16.86 6.52
CA GLU A 121 0.70 16.86 5.06
C GLU A 121 1.08 15.44 4.64
N LEU A 122 0.10 14.72 4.08
CA LEU A 122 0.35 13.49 3.33
C LEU A 122 1.51 13.72 2.35
N SER A 123 2.39 12.74 2.15
CA SER A 123 3.46 12.90 1.17
C SER A 123 2.88 13.23 -0.22
N PRO A 124 3.51 14.11 -1.01
CA PRO A 124 2.96 14.52 -2.31
C PRO A 124 2.63 13.34 -3.23
N ALA A 125 3.43 12.27 -3.18
CA ALA A 125 3.18 11.05 -3.95
C ALA A 125 1.88 10.34 -3.52
N VAL A 126 1.59 10.31 -2.22
CA VAL A 126 0.36 9.71 -1.68
C VAL A 126 -0.85 10.59 -1.99
N GLN A 127 -0.73 11.92 -1.86
CA GLN A 127 -1.79 12.85 -2.26
C GLN A 127 -2.16 12.70 -3.73
N GLU A 128 -1.16 12.52 -4.59
CA GLU A 128 -1.37 12.34 -6.02
C GLU A 128 -2.11 11.03 -6.32
N VAL A 129 -1.71 9.92 -5.70
CA VAL A 129 -2.40 8.63 -5.85
C VAL A 129 -3.84 8.72 -5.36
N LEU A 130 -4.09 9.29 -4.19
CA LEU A 130 -5.44 9.48 -3.64
C LEU A 130 -6.30 10.38 -4.54
N SER A 131 -5.72 11.44 -5.09
CA SER A 131 -6.43 12.34 -6.02
C SER A 131 -6.74 11.68 -7.36
N GLN A 132 -5.89 10.78 -7.84
CA GLN A 132 -6.15 9.99 -9.05
C GLN A 132 -7.24 8.94 -8.80
N LEU A 133 -7.23 8.28 -7.64
CA LEU A 133 -8.28 7.35 -7.22
C LEU A 133 -9.63 8.07 -7.03
N GLY A 134 -9.65 9.20 -6.32
CA GLY A 134 -10.86 9.98 -6.08
C GLY A 134 -11.52 10.45 -7.38
N ARG A 135 -10.73 10.93 -8.36
CA ARG A 135 -11.25 11.31 -9.68
C ARG A 135 -11.78 10.13 -10.48
N ARG A 136 -11.17 8.95 -10.36
CA ARG A 136 -11.66 7.73 -11.03
C ARG A 136 -12.94 7.19 -10.40
N LEU A 137 -13.05 7.23 -9.08
CA LEU A 137 -14.27 6.82 -8.36
C LEU A 137 -15.42 7.81 -8.59
N ALA A 138 -15.14 9.11 -8.59
CA ALA A 138 -16.14 10.14 -8.88
C ALA A 138 -16.55 10.19 -10.36
N GLY A 139 -15.74 9.63 -11.27
CA GLY A 139 -16.09 9.47 -12.69
C GLY A 139 -16.82 8.16 -13.01
N ALA A 140 -16.94 7.24 -12.05
CA ALA A 140 -17.70 6.00 -12.15
C ALA A 140 -19.11 6.23 -11.56
N ASP A 141 -19.85 7.15 -12.17
CA ASP A 141 -21.22 7.53 -11.79
C ASP A 141 -22.24 6.55 -12.41
N ASP A 142 -22.00 5.24 -12.25
CA ASP A 142 -23.04 4.24 -12.43
C ASP A 142 -23.61 3.93 -11.05
N ALA A 143 -24.84 4.42 -10.85
CA ALA A 143 -25.63 4.31 -9.64
C ALA A 143 -25.52 2.91 -9.01
N ILE A 144 -24.91 2.83 -7.82
CA ILE A 144 -25.17 1.72 -6.92
C ILE A 144 -26.57 1.94 -6.37
N ASP A 145 -27.56 1.38 -7.07
CA ASP A 145 -28.90 1.17 -6.53
C ASP A 145 -28.79 0.15 -5.40
N VAL A 146 -28.49 0.63 -4.19
CA VAL A 146 -28.58 -0.15 -2.97
C VAL A 146 -30.08 -0.28 -2.69
N GLY A 147 -30.74 -1.21 -3.37
CA GLY A 147 -32.13 -1.57 -3.16
C GLY A 147 -32.34 -1.95 -1.70
N ALA A 148 -32.66 -0.97 -0.87
CA ALA A 148 -33.06 -1.17 0.50
C ALA A 148 -34.47 -1.78 0.47
N GLU A 149 -34.55 -3.12 0.45
CA GLU A 149 -35.78 -3.80 0.79
C GLU A 149 -36.17 -3.39 2.22
N PRO A 150 -37.36 -2.80 2.44
CA PRO A 150 -37.82 -2.47 3.78
C PRO A 150 -38.02 -3.77 4.56
N LEU A 151 -37.33 -3.86 5.70
CA LEU A 151 -37.52 -4.91 6.70
C LEU A 151 -39.01 -5.05 7.00
N ARG A 152 -39.58 -6.21 6.66
CA ARG A 152 -40.95 -6.55 7.02
C ARG A 152 -41.03 -6.66 8.54
N ASP A 153 -41.89 -5.83 9.11
CA ASP A 153 -42.28 -5.84 10.51
C ASP A 153 -43.21 -7.04 10.73
N GLU A 154 -42.64 -8.18 11.15
CA GLU A 154 -43.43 -9.30 11.65
C GLU A 154 -43.55 -9.17 13.17
N GLY A 155 -44.64 -8.56 13.62
CA GLY A 155 -44.82 -8.31 15.05
C GLY A 155 -46.20 -7.86 15.52
N GLU A 156 -47.31 -8.36 14.97
CA GLU A 156 -48.62 -8.30 15.66
C GLU A 156 -49.47 -9.56 15.37
N GLY A 157 -49.90 -10.25 16.43
CA GLY A 157 -50.92 -11.31 16.38
C GLY A 157 -50.71 -12.46 17.36
#